data_AF-A0A2I0L3I9-F1
#
_entry.id   AF-A0A2I0L3I9-F1
#
_cell.length_a   1.000
_cell.length_b   1.000
_cell.length_c   1.000
_cell.angle_alpha   90.00
_cell.angle_beta   90.00
_cell.angle_gamma   90.00
#
_symmetry.space_group_name_H-M   'P 1'
#
loop_
_entity.id
_entity.type
_entity.pdbx_description
1 polymer ?
#
loop_
_entity_poly.entity_id
_entity_poly.type
_entity_poly.pdbx_seq_one_letter_code
_entity_poly.pdbx_strand_id
1 'polypeptide(L)'
;MVSLWVADSFERKDLERDLLTKLLINLSKPQDRILSHGQLIEGFESVLTTLEDAVNDAPKATEFLGRIFGKLIAENVVSLSEIGRILYEGGGEQSQLLEAGLAADVLGSTLEVIQSEKGEVALNGIRRSSNLRLEDFRPPGSIRSRKLEKFI
;
A
#
# COMPACT_ATOMS: atom_id res chain seq x y z
N MET A 1 -15.25 1.51 -7.09
CA MET A 1 -15.89 1.36 -5.76
C MET A 1 -14.83 1.38 -4.66
N VAL A 2 -13.88 0.43 -4.66
CA VAL A 2 -12.73 0.44 -3.71
C VAL A 2 -11.95 1.73 -3.79
N SER A 3 -11.67 2.22 -5.00
CA SER A 3 -10.91 3.46 -5.22
C SER A 3 -11.52 4.68 -4.53
N LEU A 4 -12.83 4.87 -4.69
CA LEU A 4 -13.58 5.94 -4.02
C LEU A 4 -13.50 5.82 -2.50
N TRP A 5 -13.71 4.62 -1.94
CA TRP A 5 -13.66 4.43 -0.50
C TRP A 5 -12.28 4.75 0.09
N VAL A 6 -11.21 4.31 -0.59
CA VAL A 6 -9.84 4.54 -0.14
C VAL A 6 -9.46 6.01 -0.29
N ALA A 7 -9.75 6.63 -1.43
CA ALA A 7 -9.48 8.05 -1.66
C ALA A 7 -10.21 8.93 -0.64
N ASP A 8 -11.53 8.72 -0.45
CA ASP A 8 -12.32 9.44 0.54
C ASP A 8 -11.78 9.27 1.97
N SER A 9 -11.12 8.15 2.26
CA SER A 9 -10.58 7.87 3.60
C SER A 9 -9.34 8.68 3.96
N PHE A 10 -8.65 9.27 2.97
CA PHE A 10 -7.44 10.05 3.23
C PHE A 10 -7.71 11.27 4.11
N GLU A 11 -8.91 11.85 4.04
CA GLU A 11 -9.33 13.00 4.84
C GLU A 11 -10.08 12.63 6.14
N ARG A 12 -10.34 11.34 6.38
CA ARG A 12 -11.15 10.85 7.51
C ARG A 12 -10.34 10.74 8.80
N LYS A 13 -10.97 10.32 9.90
CA LYS A 13 -10.27 10.05 11.17
C LYS A 13 -9.67 8.64 11.19
N ASP A 14 -8.68 8.40 12.05
CA ASP A 14 -7.99 7.11 12.16
C ASP A 14 -8.96 5.93 12.42
N LEU A 15 -10.00 6.15 13.23
CA LEU A 15 -11.02 5.13 13.48
C LEU A 15 -11.76 4.73 12.19
N GLU A 16 -12.13 5.70 11.36
CA GLU A 16 -12.84 5.45 10.11
C GLU A 16 -11.95 4.71 9.10
N ARG A 17 -10.66 5.06 9.04
CA ARG A 17 -9.67 4.36 8.20
C ARG A 17 -9.45 2.91 8.64
N ASP A 18 -9.39 2.66 9.95
CA ASP A 18 -9.26 1.30 10.48
C ASP A 18 -10.52 0.47 10.21
N LEU A 19 -11.71 1.06 10.36
CA LEU A 19 -12.98 0.42 9.99
C LEU A 19 -13.06 0.11 8.49
N LEU A 20 -12.62 1.02 7.62
CA LEU A 20 -12.53 0.75 6.18
C LEU A 20 -11.60 -0.43 5.89
N THR A 21 -10.43 -0.48 6.53
CA THR A 21 -9.48 -1.58 6.33
C THR A 21 -10.09 -2.92 6.74
N LYS A 22 -10.76 -2.97 7.90
CA LYS A 22 -11.49 -4.16 8.37
C LYS A 22 -12.62 -4.54 7.41
N LEU A 23 -13.32 -3.56 6.84
CA LEU A 23 -14.37 -3.82 5.86
C LEU A 23 -13.78 -4.46 4.60
N LEU A 24 -12.70 -3.90 4.03
CA LEU A 24 -12.04 -4.46 2.85
C LEU A 24 -11.56 -5.90 3.08
N ILE A 25 -10.98 -6.18 4.25
CA ILE A 25 -10.57 -7.55 4.63
C ILE A 25 -11.78 -8.50 4.65
N ASN A 26 -12.88 -8.10 5.30
CA ASN A 26 -14.06 -8.96 5.40
C ASN A 26 -14.75 -9.19 4.05
N LEU A 27 -14.90 -8.15 3.23
CA LEU A 27 -15.53 -8.26 1.90
C LEU A 27 -14.72 -9.12 0.92
N SER A 28 -13.42 -9.26 1.16
CA SER A 28 -12.51 -10.07 0.35
C SER A 28 -12.44 -11.54 0.80
N LYS A 29 -13.09 -11.90 1.93
CA LYS A 29 -13.08 -13.29 2.41
C LYS A 29 -13.84 -14.21 1.44
N PRO A 30 -13.38 -15.46 1.24
CA PRO A 30 -13.99 -16.40 0.31
C PRO A 30 -15.47 -16.70 0.59
N GLN A 31 -15.90 -16.56 1.85
CA GLN A 31 -17.24 -16.91 2.33
C GLN A 31 -18.31 -15.92 1.85
N ASP A 32 -17.94 -14.64 1.71
CA ASP A 32 -18.88 -13.58 1.32
C ASP A 32 -18.70 -13.19 -0.17
N ARG A 33 -17.47 -13.27 -0.71
CA ARG A 33 -17.07 -13.04 -2.11
C ARG A 33 -17.72 -11.82 -2.79
N ILE A 34 -18.05 -10.79 -2.01
CA ILE A 34 -18.64 -9.52 -2.49
C ILE A 34 -17.61 -8.72 -3.27
N LEU A 35 -16.36 -8.75 -2.82
CA LEU A 35 -15.24 -8.10 -3.48
C LEU A 35 -14.27 -9.15 -4.02
N SER A 36 -14.15 -9.23 -5.35
CA SER A 36 -13.17 -10.13 -5.97
C SER A 36 -11.77 -9.57 -5.83
N HIS A 37 -10.77 -10.46 -5.86
CA HIS A 37 -9.36 -10.11 -5.85
C HIS A 37 -9.00 -9.11 -6.96
N GLY A 38 -9.50 -9.33 -8.19
CA GLY A 38 -9.27 -8.42 -9.31
C GLY A 38 -9.82 -7.01 -9.07
N GLN A 39 -11.06 -6.90 -8.56
CA GLN A 39 -11.67 -5.60 -8.23
C GLN A 39 -10.93 -4.86 -7.11
N LEU A 40 -10.31 -5.60 -6.19
CA LEU A 40 -9.50 -5.01 -5.13
C LEU A 40 -8.21 -4.41 -5.72
N ILE A 41 -7.50 -5.17 -6.56
CA ILE A 41 -6.28 -4.72 -7.22
C ILE A 41 -6.53 -3.54 -8.17
N GLU A 42 -7.51 -3.64 -9.08
CA GLU A 42 -7.89 -2.54 -9.99
C GLU A 42 -8.30 -1.28 -9.22
N GLY A 43 -8.98 -1.47 -8.08
CA GLY A 43 -9.34 -0.40 -7.17
C GLY A 43 -8.13 0.30 -6.58
N PHE A 44 -7.09 -0.44 -6.19
CA PHE A 44 -5.84 0.13 -5.68
C PHE A 44 -5.01 0.79 -6.76
N GLU A 45 -4.91 0.20 -7.95
CA GLU A 45 -4.27 0.82 -9.11
C GLU A 45 -4.89 2.19 -9.39
N SER A 46 -6.24 2.27 -9.38
CA SER A 46 -6.96 3.53 -9.56
C SER A 46 -6.73 4.56 -8.44
N VAL A 47 -6.39 4.14 -7.22
CA VAL A 47 -6.02 5.06 -6.13
C VAL A 47 -4.61 5.58 -6.34
N LEU A 48 -3.70 4.71 -6.78
CA LEU A 48 -2.31 5.04 -7.02
C LEU A 48 -2.19 6.10 -8.13
N THR A 49 -3.03 6.05 -9.17
CA THR A 49 -3.04 7.09 -10.23
C THR A 49 -3.39 8.48 -9.75
N THR A 50 -4.13 8.61 -8.64
CA THR A 50 -4.53 9.91 -8.07
C THR A 50 -3.79 10.23 -6.78
N LEU A 51 -2.82 9.41 -6.38
CA LEU A 51 -2.16 9.52 -5.07
C LEU A 51 -1.31 10.78 -4.97
N GLU A 52 -0.64 11.18 -6.04
CA GLU A 52 0.17 12.40 -6.07
C GLU A 52 -0.67 13.64 -5.78
N ASP A 53 -1.81 13.78 -6.46
CA ASP A 53 -2.77 14.86 -6.21
C ASP A 53 -3.32 14.79 -4.78
N ALA A 54 -3.70 13.59 -4.32
CA ALA A 54 -4.26 13.39 -2.98
C ALA A 54 -3.28 13.76 -1.86
N VAL A 55 -1.96 13.66 -2.07
CA VAL A 55 -0.95 14.07 -1.09
C VAL A 55 -0.93 15.58 -0.89
N ASN A 56 -1.32 16.38 -1.89
CA ASN A 56 -1.42 17.83 -1.74
C ASN A 56 -2.47 18.24 -0.71
N ASP A 57 -3.62 17.55 -0.72
CA ASP A 57 -4.72 17.80 0.22
C ASP A 57 -4.53 17.05 1.55
N ALA A 58 -3.98 15.84 1.50
CA ALA A 58 -3.72 14.97 2.63
C ALA A 58 -2.26 14.50 2.66
N PRO A 59 -1.34 15.25 3.29
CA PRO A 59 0.11 14.93 3.31
C PRO A 59 0.48 13.56 3.88
N LYS A 60 -0.45 12.88 4.57
CA LYS A 60 -0.27 11.54 5.14
C LYS A 60 -0.91 10.43 4.31
N ALA A 61 -1.43 10.72 3.10
CA ALA A 61 -2.12 9.75 2.25
C ALA A 61 -1.26 8.51 1.96
N THR A 62 0.04 8.69 1.65
CA THR A 62 0.98 7.57 1.43
C THR A 62 1.12 6.67 2.66
N GLU A 63 1.22 7.25 3.85
CA GLU A 63 1.27 6.51 5.10
C GLU A 63 -0.02 5.71 5.34
N PHE A 64 -1.18 6.35 5.13
CA PHE A 64 -2.46 5.68 5.34
C PHE A 64 -2.71 4.56 4.34
N LEU A 65 -2.36 4.77 3.07
CA LEU A 65 -2.43 3.72 2.06
C LEU A 65 -1.49 2.56 2.42
N GLY A 66 -0.27 2.87 2.87
CA GLY A 66 0.67 1.86 3.33
C GLY A 66 0.14 1.04 4.51
N ARG A 67 -0.59 1.67 5.45
CA ARG A 67 -1.25 0.96 6.55
C ARG A 67 -2.35 0.01 6.09
N ILE A 68 -3.16 0.43 5.11
CA ILE A 68 -4.20 -0.42 4.49
C ILE A 68 -3.55 -1.67 3.88
N PHE A 69 -2.53 -1.47 3.03
CA PHE A 69 -1.80 -2.58 2.41
C PHE A 69 -1.14 -3.50 3.44
N GLY A 70 -0.50 -2.95 4.46
CA GLY A 70 0.16 -3.74 5.50
C GLY A 70 -0.82 -4.69 6.22
N LYS A 71 -2.02 -4.20 6.56
CA LYS A 71 -3.06 -5.01 7.19
C LYS A 71 -3.65 -6.06 6.23
N LEU A 72 -3.85 -5.72 4.96
CA LEU A 72 -4.35 -6.68 3.96
C LEU A 72 -3.34 -7.81 3.70
N ILE A 73 -2.04 -7.49 3.63
CA ILE A 73 -0.97 -8.48 3.48
C ILE A 73 -0.86 -9.35 4.73
N ALA A 74 -0.93 -8.73 5.92
CA ALA A 74 -0.91 -9.42 7.20
C ALA A 74 -2.06 -10.46 7.31
N GLU A 75 -3.21 -10.18 6.71
CA GLU A 75 -4.37 -11.08 6.67
C GLU A 75 -4.43 -11.96 5.41
N ASN A 76 -3.36 -12.01 4.61
CA ASN A 76 -3.24 -12.80 3.37
C ASN A 76 -4.35 -12.51 2.34
N VAL A 77 -4.86 -11.28 2.30
CA VAL A 77 -5.85 -10.84 1.31
C VAL A 77 -5.18 -10.50 -0.02
N VAL A 78 -4.00 -9.86 0.04
CA VAL A 78 -3.13 -9.58 -1.10
C VAL A 78 -1.70 -9.92 -0.74
N SER A 79 -0.84 -10.17 -1.72
CA SER A 79 0.59 -10.42 -1.50
C SER A 79 1.40 -9.13 -1.55
N LEU A 80 2.55 -9.12 -0.85
CA LEU A 80 3.51 -8.02 -0.94
C LEU A 80 4.00 -7.84 -2.39
N SER A 81 4.20 -8.93 -3.14
CA SER A 81 4.60 -8.90 -4.56
C SER A 81 3.60 -8.17 -5.45
N GLU A 82 2.29 -8.37 -5.24
CA GLU A 82 1.25 -7.68 -6.01
C GLU A 82 1.25 -6.19 -5.71
N ILE A 83 1.31 -5.83 -4.42
CA ILE A 83 1.41 -4.43 -4.00
C ILE A 83 2.67 -3.76 -4.54
N GLY A 84 3.82 -4.45 -4.47
CA GLY A 84 5.07 -3.96 -5.05
C GLY A 84 4.96 -3.74 -6.55
N ARG A 85 4.33 -4.67 -7.28
CA ARG A 85 4.14 -4.52 -8.73
C ARG A 85 3.32 -3.28 -9.07
N ILE A 86 2.15 -3.11 -8.47
CA ILE A 86 1.29 -1.95 -8.77
C ILE A 86 1.92 -0.62 -8.33
N LEU A 87 2.73 -0.62 -7.26
CA LEU A 87 3.51 0.55 -6.83
C LEU A 87 4.64 0.88 -7.80
N TYR A 88 5.26 -0.13 -8.40
CA TYR A 88 6.33 0.05 -9.38
C TYR A 88 5.79 0.50 -10.73
N GLU A 89 4.68 -0.09 -11.17
CA GLU A 89 3.98 0.25 -12.41
C GLU A 89 3.25 1.61 -12.30
N GLY A 90 2.91 2.06 -11.10
CA GLY A 90 2.38 3.41 -10.87
C GLY A 90 0.92 3.59 -11.30
N GLY A 91 0.14 2.51 -11.42
CA GLY A 91 -1.25 2.55 -11.89
C GLY A 91 -1.43 3.05 -13.34
N GLY A 92 -0.34 3.25 -14.10
CA GLY A 92 -0.35 3.89 -15.42
C GLY A 92 1.03 3.95 -16.07
N GLU A 93 1.30 4.99 -16.89
CA GLU A 93 2.63 5.17 -17.53
C GLU A 93 3.73 5.31 -16.46
N GLN A 94 4.82 4.59 -16.65
CA GLN A 94 5.88 4.37 -15.66
C GLN A 94 6.34 5.65 -14.94
N SER A 95 6.42 5.54 -13.62
CA SER A 95 7.38 6.23 -12.74
C SER A 95 7.05 7.59 -12.11
N GLN A 96 5.82 8.14 -12.20
CA GLN A 96 5.52 9.37 -11.41
C GLN A 96 5.60 9.13 -9.89
N LEU A 97 5.02 8.03 -9.39
CA LEU A 97 5.07 7.69 -7.96
C LEU A 97 6.48 7.34 -7.47
N LEU A 98 7.31 6.76 -8.35
CA LEU A 98 8.70 6.45 -8.05
C LEU A 98 9.54 7.73 -8.03
N GLU A 99 9.36 8.62 -9.01
CA GLU A 99 10.08 9.90 -9.09
C GLU A 99 9.75 10.82 -7.92
N ALA A 100 8.47 10.90 -7.54
CA ALA A 100 8.01 11.68 -6.39
C ALA A 100 8.36 11.04 -5.04
N GLY A 101 8.89 9.81 -5.00
CA GLY A 101 9.21 9.08 -3.77
C GLY A 101 7.99 8.56 -3.00
N LEU A 102 6.78 8.72 -3.54
CA LEU A 102 5.53 8.30 -2.92
C LEU A 102 5.44 6.77 -2.81
N ALA A 103 5.91 6.04 -3.83
CA ALA A 103 5.96 4.59 -3.82
C ALA A 103 6.83 4.06 -2.67
N ALA A 104 7.97 4.71 -2.40
CA ALA A 104 8.85 4.37 -1.28
C ALA A 104 8.16 4.60 0.07
N ASP A 105 7.44 5.71 0.23
CA ASP A 105 6.73 6.04 1.47
C ASP A 105 5.58 5.09 1.78
N VAL A 106 4.81 4.70 0.75
CA VAL A 106 3.75 3.69 0.87
C VAL A 106 4.37 2.35 1.26
N LEU A 107 5.37 1.88 0.51
CA LEU A 107 6.02 0.58 0.76
C LEU A 107 6.68 0.53 2.14
N GLY A 108 7.39 1.58 2.55
CA GLY A 108 8.00 1.68 3.88
C GLY A 108 6.95 1.59 4.99
N SER A 109 5.82 2.31 4.83
CA SER A 109 4.71 2.27 5.81
C SER A 109 4.02 0.89 5.83
N THR A 110 3.91 0.21 4.69
CA THR A 110 3.42 -1.16 4.59
C THR A 110 4.30 -2.14 5.37
N LEU A 111 5.62 -2.06 5.21
CA LEU A 111 6.56 -2.93 5.92
C LEU A 111 6.55 -2.66 7.44
N GLU A 112 6.47 -1.39 7.87
CA GLU A 112 6.31 -1.03 9.28
C GLU A 112 5.06 -1.69 9.90
N VAL A 113 3.92 -1.66 9.19
CA VAL A 113 2.69 -2.28 9.67
C VAL A 113 2.81 -3.80 9.74
N ILE A 114 3.33 -4.45 8.70
CA ILE A 114 3.53 -5.91 8.70
C ILE A 114 4.44 -6.32 9.86
N GLN A 115 5.53 -5.57 10.10
CA GLN A 115 6.43 -5.81 11.21
C GLN A 115 5.72 -5.69 12.56
N SER A 116 4.89 -4.66 12.72
CA SER A 116 4.17 -4.41 13.97
C SER A 116 3.08 -5.45 14.26
N GLU A 117 2.39 -5.96 13.23
CA GLU A 117 1.26 -6.87 13.37
C GLU A 117 1.69 -8.35 13.43
N LYS A 118 2.75 -8.74 12.71
CA LYS A 118 3.17 -10.15 12.57
C LYS A 118 4.60 -10.43 13.07
N GLY A 119 5.35 -9.39 13.43
CA GLY A 119 6.73 -9.51 13.90
C GLY A 119 7.77 -9.62 12.78
N GLU A 120 9.04 -9.47 13.15
CA GLU A 120 10.16 -9.42 12.21
C GLU A 120 10.39 -10.75 11.45
N VAL A 121 10.19 -11.88 12.11
CA VAL A 121 10.35 -13.21 11.48
C VAL A 121 9.35 -13.38 10.34
N ALA A 122 8.09 -13.01 10.54
CA ALA A 122 7.05 -13.08 9.52
C ALA A 122 7.32 -12.09 8.37
N LEU A 123 7.71 -10.86 8.70
CA LEU A 123 8.11 -9.85 7.70
C LEU A 123 9.21 -10.38 6.78
N ASN A 124 10.27 -10.96 7.36
CA ASN A 124 11.38 -11.51 6.58
C ASN A 124 10.94 -12.67 5.68
N GLY A 125 10.00 -13.50 6.13
CA GLY A 125 9.36 -14.53 5.31
C GLY A 125 8.61 -13.94 4.11
N ILE A 126 7.75 -12.94 4.35
CA ILE A 126 6.96 -12.25 3.32
C ILE A 126 7.87 -11.53 2.31
N ARG A 127 8.93 -10.88 2.78
CA ARG A 127 9.91 -10.22 1.91
C ARG A 127 10.60 -11.23 0.98
N ARG A 128 11.07 -12.34 1.54
CA ARG A 128 11.74 -13.41 0.76
C ARG A 128 10.81 -14.03 -0.28
N SER A 129 9.53 -14.26 0.05
CA SER A 129 8.58 -14.84 -0.91
C SER A 129 8.14 -13.86 -2.00
N SER A 130 8.18 -12.55 -1.73
CA SER A 130 7.76 -11.53 -2.70
C SER A 130 8.72 -11.34 -3.88
N ASN A 131 10.01 -11.72 -3.72
CA ASN A 131 11.08 -11.44 -4.68
C ASN A 131 11.23 -9.95 -5.07
N LEU A 132 10.66 -9.02 -4.28
CA LEU A 132 10.82 -7.59 -4.52
C LEU A 132 12.20 -7.12 -4.08
N ARG A 133 12.80 -6.27 -4.91
CA ARG A 133 13.98 -5.49 -4.56
C ARG A 133 13.52 -4.13 -4.06
N LEU A 134 13.67 -3.88 -2.77
CA LEU A 134 13.21 -2.63 -2.16
C LEU A 134 13.96 -1.42 -2.73
N GLU A 135 15.19 -1.64 -3.20
CA GLU A 135 16.04 -0.66 -3.84
C GLU A 135 15.45 -0.10 -5.13
N ASP A 136 14.64 -0.89 -5.85
CA ASP A 136 13.97 -0.46 -7.10
C ASP A 136 12.93 0.63 -6.85
N PHE A 137 12.49 0.81 -5.59
CA PHE A 137 11.55 1.84 -5.18
C PHE A 137 12.22 3.12 -4.70
N ARG A 138 13.56 3.19 -4.67
CA ARG A 138 14.26 4.43 -4.31
C ARG A 138 14.02 5.50 -5.38
N PRO A 139 13.53 6.70 -5.00
CA PRO A 139 13.40 7.80 -5.95
C PRO A 139 14.76 8.24 -6.50
N PRO A 140 14.83 8.71 -7.76
CA PRO A 140 16.03 9.29 -8.34
C PRO A 140 16.34 10.64 -7.67
N GLY A 141 17.43 10.71 -6.89
CA GLY A 141 17.94 11.96 -6.31
C GLY A 141 18.18 11.94 -4.81
N SER A 142 18.12 13.11 -4.15
CA SER A 142 18.37 13.27 -2.71
C SER A 142 17.11 13.13 -1.84
N ILE A 143 15.94 12.98 -2.45
CA ILE A 143 14.69 12.68 -1.76
C ILE A 143 14.84 11.24 -1.26
N ARG A 144 14.96 11.00 0.05
CA ARG A 144 14.98 9.63 0.59
C ARG A 144 13.79 9.44 1.51
N SER A 145 12.98 8.42 1.23
CA SER A 145 11.98 7.97 2.20
C SER A 145 12.70 7.46 3.44
N ARG A 146 12.54 8.15 4.57
CA ARG A 146 13.12 7.69 5.85
C ARG A 146 12.54 6.36 6.32
N LYS A 147 11.37 5.97 5.83
CA LYS A 147 10.69 4.74 6.25
C LYS A 147 11.25 3.54 5.51
N LEU A 148 11.34 3.60 4.18
CA LEU A 148 11.84 2.48 3.39
C LEU A 148 13.32 2.16 3.69
N GLU A 149 14.15 3.17 3.94
CA GLU A 149 15.57 3.01 4.27
C GLU A 149 15.83 2.20 5.55
N LYS A 150 14.84 2.04 6.45
CA LYS A 150 14.99 1.16 7.63
C LYS A 150 15.01 -0.33 7.26
N PHE A 151 14.54 -0.66 6.06
CA PHE A 151 14.36 -2.04 5.60
C PHE A 151 15.37 -2.45 4.52
N ILE A 152 16.12 -1.51 3.96
CA ILE A 152 17.21 -1.73 3.00
C ILE A 152 18.54 -1.80 3.76
#